data_AF-A0A9Q1BKK4-F1
#
_entry.id   AF-A0A9Q1BKK4-F1
#
_cell.length_a   1.000
_cell.length_b   1.000
_cell.length_c   1.000
_cell.angle_alpha   90.00
_cell.angle_beta   90.00
_cell.angle_gamma   90.00
#
_symmetry.space_group_name_H-M   'P 1'
#
loop_
_entity.id
_entity.type
_entity.pdbx_description
1 polymer ?
#
loop_
_entity_poly.entity_id
_entity_poly.type
_entity_poly.pdbx_seq_one_letter_code
_entity_poly.pdbx_strand_id
1 'polypeptide(L)'
;MILRCVKSCSEPISIFNTVFVLVFVSPAMELVYVFTTCFCSFISTAYSLSTFSGVKLEENGYNGVVVGISSDVPENPRLVEIIKEMFNNASSDLYQATKGRAYFRDVTILIPQTWTGDQWDLGPPNITYKNIDVTITQSHNALEDGAVDLPYTKQFEGCGKPGVSIYMTSQFVQQHQKVQHLYGNYGQILVHEWGHYRWGLFDEYPNEATEGKNPESFFYFSTKTQRWRPIGCSNQWEMVAVKRIETSNSGAEYGPTYITCEGNDVSGYEEGCVALPSARHGSINGSIMEGNLKFQRLPMFCDSDPNDPATMHNAEAPNRQNLECGGRSTWEVMREHEDFNDGKNPPRIITNLTPSFNVIRARPPRVIFVIDNSNEMRIDDRMSKVTTAFNCFIKSMIPDRTLAGLVVFDRQAYVLHGLQEIDRADPEGKFENWFKVNVSRETHSSVESGVIAGMKLLSQQNDNGGGKVVVITTDKGGNSSSMGVAEGQYTQQGIVIDVLIYNDAEADIFDIVDATGRAPPFPPGSGYAPAKYVPVCHTQLQSCIFNL
;
A
#
# COMPACT_ATOMS: atom_id res chain seq x y z
N MET A 1 37.62 14.09 30.38
CA MET A 1 36.93 14.61 31.58
C MET A 1 35.52 15.00 31.13
N ILE A 2 34.66 14.02 30.84
CA ILE A 2 33.66 13.45 31.76
C ILE A 2 32.74 14.52 32.35
N LEU A 3 31.48 14.53 31.87
CA LEU A 3 30.23 14.68 32.65
C LEU A 3 29.08 14.57 31.63
N ARG A 4 28.53 13.36 31.43
CA ARG A 4 27.30 12.84 32.04
C ARG A 4 26.05 13.67 31.70
N CYS A 5 25.20 13.13 30.83
CA CYS A 5 23.75 13.22 30.98
C CYS A 5 23.22 11.79 31.03
N VAL A 6 22.80 11.41 32.24
CA VAL A 6 22.12 10.15 32.54
C VAL A 6 20.76 10.53 33.12
N LYS A 7 19.74 9.86 32.58
CA LYS A 7 18.41 9.55 33.13
C LYS A 7 17.31 10.64 33.21
N SER A 8 16.26 10.29 32.47
CA SER A 8 14.89 10.02 32.97
C SER A 8 13.92 11.19 33.04
N CYS A 9 12.97 11.19 32.10
CA CYS A 9 11.54 11.28 32.42
C CYS A 9 10.80 10.25 31.55
N SER A 10 10.41 9.18 32.22
CA SER A 10 9.32 8.27 31.91
C SER A 10 7.98 8.96 32.18
N GLU A 11 7.07 8.97 31.21
CA GLU A 11 5.62 8.63 31.33
C GLU A 11 4.84 9.08 30.08
N PRO A 12 3.85 8.30 29.61
CA PRO A 12 3.00 8.64 28.48
C PRO A 12 1.85 9.55 28.92
N ILE A 13 1.67 10.69 28.24
CA ILE A 13 0.49 11.53 28.42
C ILE A 13 -0.69 10.85 27.72
N SER A 14 -1.53 10.23 28.53
CA SER A 14 -2.89 9.81 28.21
C SER A 14 -3.74 11.04 27.88
N ILE A 15 -4.18 11.20 26.64
CA ILE A 15 -5.26 12.14 26.30
C ILE A 15 -6.58 11.37 26.36
N PHE A 16 -7.22 11.47 27.54
CA PHE A 16 -8.63 11.13 27.72
C PHE A 16 -9.49 12.07 26.86
N ASN A 17 -10.23 11.53 25.90
CA ASN A 17 -11.35 12.24 25.29
C ASN A 17 -12.55 12.23 26.26
N THR A 18 -12.53 13.13 27.24
CA THR A 18 -13.70 13.44 28.07
C THR A 18 -14.51 14.54 27.39
N VAL A 19 -15.64 14.17 26.80
CA VAL A 19 -16.61 15.12 26.23
C VAL A 19 -17.36 15.82 27.36
N PHE A 20 -17.03 17.08 27.65
CA PHE A 20 -17.89 17.95 28.45
C PHE A 20 -18.97 18.55 27.54
N VAL A 21 -20.20 18.09 27.68
CA VAL A 21 -21.38 18.73 27.08
C VAL A 21 -21.75 19.93 27.96
N LEU A 22 -21.33 21.13 27.56
CA LEU A 22 -21.86 22.38 28.08
C LEU A 22 -23.07 22.80 27.23
N VAL A 23 -24.26 22.54 27.74
CA VAL A 23 -25.52 23.03 27.15
C VAL A 23 -25.66 24.52 27.49
N PHE A 24 -25.37 25.38 26.52
CA PHE A 24 -25.86 26.77 26.54
C PHE A 24 -27.16 26.86 25.75
N VAL A 25 -28.25 27.11 26.47
CA VAL A 25 -29.56 27.43 25.88
C VAL A 25 -29.51 28.90 25.44
N SER A 26 -29.61 29.15 24.13
CA SER A 26 -29.88 30.48 23.55
C SER A 26 -30.77 30.32 22.30
N PRO A 27 -31.76 31.20 22.07
CA PRO A 27 -32.74 31.02 21.02
C PRO A 27 -32.22 31.62 19.71
N ALA A 28 -31.65 30.80 18.84
CA ALA A 28 -31.44 31.14 17.44
C ALA A 28 -31.52 29.88 16.58
N MET A 29 -32.69 29.65 15.99
CA MET A 29 -33.05 28.45 15.22
C MET A 29 -32.42 28.39 13.82
N GLU A 30 -31.49 29.29 13.48
CA GLU A 30 -30.83 29.33 12.16
C GLU A 30 -29.40 28.78 12.16
N LEU A 31 -28.75 28.64 13.32
CA LEU A 31 -27.35 28.17 13.40
C LEU A 31 -27.20 26.63 13.39
N VAL A 32 -28.26 25.89 13.74
CA VAL A 32 -28.23 24.42 13.82
C VAL A 32 -28.23 23.76 12.44
N TYR A 33 -28.86 24.39 11.43
CA TYR A 33 -28.90 23.86 10.07
C TYR A 33 -27.54 23.98 9.36
N VAL A 34 -26.79 25.06 9.60
CA VAL A 34 -25.49 25.28 8.94
C VAL A 34 -24.41 24.33 9.48
N PHE A 35 -24.45 24.02 10.78
CA PHE A 35 -23.49 23.09 11.39
C PHE A 35 -23.75 21.62 11.03
N THR A 36 -25.01 21.20 10.84
CA THR A 36 -25.31 19.82 10.41
C THR A 36 -25.04 19.59 8.92
N THR A 37 -25.20 20.61 8.06
CA THR A 37 -24.81 20.50 6.63
C THR A 37 -23.29 20.56 6.43
N CYS A 38 -22.54 21.34 7.22
CA CYS A 38 -21.08 21.32 7.17
C CYS A 38 -20.49 19.99 7.66
N PHE A 39 -21.08 19.36 8.68
CA PHE A 39 -20.58 18.06 9.17
C PHE A 39 -20.87 16.90 8.21
N CYS A 40 -22.00 16.92 7.49
CA CYS A 40 -22.28 15.90 6.46
C CYS A 40 -21.42 16.09 5.19
N SER A 41 -20.96 17.31 4.92
CA SER A 41 -20.08 17.61 3.77
C SER A 41 -18.62 17.23 4.04
N PHE A 42 -18.21 17.16 5.31
CA PHE A 42 -16.86 16.76 5.72
C PHE A 42 -16.67 15.24 5.87
N ILE A 43 -17.75 14.46 5.92
CA ILE A 43 -17.67 12.98 6.01
C ILE A 43 -17.48 12.34 4.62
N SER A 44 -17.67 13.08 3.52
CA SER A 44 -17.60 12.49 2.18
C SER A 44 -16.22 12.58 1.48
N THR A 45 -15.19 13.14 2.11
CA THR A 45 -13.87 13.35 1.48
C THR A 45 -12.69 12.86 2.34
N ALA A 46 -12.85 11.71 3.01
CA ALA A 46 -11.75 10.97 3.63
C ALA A 46 -11.38 9.69 2.83
N TYR A 47 -11.79 9.60 1.56
CA TYR A 47 -11.36 8.54 0.65
C TYR A 47 -10.15 9.02 -0.14
N SER A 48 -8.96 9.02 0.45
CA SER A 48 -7.74 9.32 -0.31
C SER A 48 -6.53 8.68 0.38
N LEU A 49 -6.46 7.36 0.28
CA LEU A 49 -5.23 6.55 0.28
C LEU A 49 -5.45 5.17 -0.37
N SER A 50 -6.66 4.84 -0.83
CA SER A 50 -6.92 3.63 -1.60
C SER A 50 -6.39 3.75 -3.03
N THR A 51 -5.36 2.98 -3.38
CA THR A 51 -5.10 2.61 -4.77
C THR A 51 -6.35 1.89 -5.28
N PHE A 52 -6.95 2.37 -6.37
CA PHE A 52 -8.12 1.69 -6.94
C PHE A 52 -7.64 0.39 -7.58
N SER A 53 -7.76 -0.72 -6.84
CA SER A 53 -7.54 -2.06 -7.38
C SER A 53 -8.60 -2.36 -8.43
N GLY A 54 -8.16 -2.91 -9.57
CA GLY A 54 -9.08 -3.40 -10.60
C GLY A 54 -9.76 -4.71 -10.24
N VAL A 55 -9.44 -5.29 -9.08
CA VAL A 55 -9.87 -6.63 -8.68
C VAL A 55 -11.36 -6.66 -8.36
N LYS A 56 -12.05 -7.66 -8.92
CA LYS A 56 -13.46 -7.94 -8.67
C LYS A 56 -13.70 -9.41 -8.40
N LEU A 57 -14.54 -9.70 -7.41
CA LEU A 57 -15.04 -11.05 -7.16
C LEU A 57 -16.36 -11.28 -7.89
N GLU A 58 -16.31 -12.01 -9.00
CA GLU A 58 -17.48 -12.31 -9.83
C GLU A 58 -17.62 -13.81 -10.01
N GLU A 59 -18.80 -14.35 -9.69
CA GLU A 59 -19.04 -15.79 -9.73
C GLU A 59 -18.00 -16.58 -8.94
N ASN A 60 -17.67 -16.09 -7.74
CA ASN A 60 -16.69 -16.67 -6.82
C ASN A 60 -15.23 -16.63 -7.29
N GLY A 61 -14.90 -16.06 -8.46
CA GLY A 61 -13.53 -15.95 -8.93
C GLY A 61 -13.05 -14.50 -8.93
N TYR A 62 -11.88 -14.25 -8.32
CA TYR A 62 -11.20 -12.97 -8.41
C TYR A 62 -10.60 -12.79 -9.81
N ASN A 63 -10.99 -11.70 -10.48
CA ASN A 63 -10.46 -11.31 -11.78
C ASN A 63 -9.65 -10.03 -11.66
N GLY A 64 -8.66 -9.86 -12.56
CA GLY A 64 -7.88 -8.63 -12.65
C GLY A 64 -6.85 -8.45 -11.55
N VAL A 65 -6.36 -9.55 -10.95
CA VAL A 65 -5.28 -9.49 -9.96
C VAL A 65 -3.97 -9.19 -10.67
N VAL A 66 -3.21 -8.22 -10.18
CA VAL A 66 -1.94 -7.77 -10.76
C VAL A 66 -0.79 -8.01 -9.78
N VAL A 67 0.18 -8.79 -10.22
CA VAL A 67 1.44 -9.05 -9.52
C VAL A 67 2.54 -8.30 -10.23
N GLY A 68 3.23 -7.39 -9.56
CA GLY A 68 4.35 -6.65 -10.13
C GLY A 68 5.69 -7.09 -9.59
N ILE A 69 6.62 -7.44 -10.48
CA ILE A 69 8.02 -7.61 -10.13
C ILE A 69 8.71 -6.25 -10.26
N SER A 70 9.27 -5.76 -9.16
CA SER A 70 9.94 -4.46 -9.10
C SER A 70 11.26 -4.48 -9.88
N SER A 71 11.66 -3.32 -10.39
CA SER A 71 12.82 -3.17 -11.29
C SER A 71 14.17 -3.47 -10.64
N ASP A 72 14.24 -3.45 -9.31
CA ASP A 72 15.41 -3.77 -8.48
C ASP A 72 15.61 -5.29 -8.30
N VAL A 73 14.63 -6.12 -8.68
CA VAL A 73 14.76 -7.58 -8.65
C VAL A 73 15.60 -8.04 -9.84
N PRO A 74 16.72 -8.75 -9.63
CA PRO A 74 17.53 -9.28 -10.72
C PRO A 74 16.75 -10.25 -11.62
N GLU A 75 17.08 -10.26 -12.90
CA GLU A 75 16.42 -11.11 -13.88
C GLU A 75 16.52 -12.60 -13.52
N ASN A 76 15.35 -13.23 -13.33
CA ASN A 76 15.25 -14.66 -13.08
C ASN A 76 13.91 -15.20 -13.62
N PRO A 77 13.86 -15.74 -14.84
CA PRO A 77 12.62 -16.27 -15.42
C PRO A 77 11.94 -17.34 -14.56
N ARG A 78 12.70 -18.07 -13.74
CA ARG A 78 12.14 -19.07 -12.81
C ARG A 78 11.23 -18.45 -11.75
N LEU A 79 11.47 -17.19 -11.36
CA LEU A 79 10.64 -16.48 -10.40
C LEU A 79 9.19 -16.38 -10.88
N VAL A 80 8.97 -16.19 -12.18
CA VAL A 80 7.62 -16.13 -12.79
C VAL A 80 6.87 -17.44 -12.58
N GLU A 81 7.54 -18.57 -12.78
CA GLU A 81 6.93 -19.89 -12.58
C GLU A 81 6.64 -20.18 -11.10
N ILE A 82 7.50 -19.74 -10.18
CA ILE A 82 7.26 -19.86 -8.74
C ILE A 82 6.05 -19.01 -8.30
N ILE A 83 5.90 -17.79 -8.86
CA ILE A 83 4.73 -16.94 -8.60
C ILE A 83 3.44 -17.63 -9.08
N LYS A 84 3.45 -18.25 -10.27
CA LYS A 84 2.29 -19.02 -10.77
C LYS A 84 1.95 -20.17 -9.83
N GLU A 85 2.95 -20.91 -9.36
CA GLU A 85 2.76 -22.02 -8.40
C GLU A 85 2.17 -21.52 -7.07
N MET A 86 2.67 -20.39 -6.55
CA MET A 86 2.14 -19.75 -5.35
C MET A 86 0.65 -19.40 -5.49
N PHE A 87 0.25 -18.78 -6.60
CA PHE A 87 -1.15 -18.44 -6.87
C PHE A 87 -2.04 -19.67 -7.10
N ASN A 88 -1.51 -20.73 -7.71
CA ASN A 88 -2.23 -22.01 -7.83
C ASN A 88 -2.58 -22.56 -6.44
N ASN A 89 -1.61 -22.59 -5.52
CA ASN A 89 -1.84 -23.10 -4.17
C ASN A 89 -2.76 -22.17 -3.38
N ALA A 90 -2.51 -20.86 -3.43
CA ALA A 90 -3.34 -19.85 -2.77
C ALA A 90 -4.79 -19.88 -3.24
N SER A 91 -5.03 -20.17 -4.53
CA SER A 91 -6.40 -20.26 -5.07
C SER A 91 -7.19 -21.40 -4.44
N SER A 92 -6.54 -22.56 -4.28
CA SER A 92 -7.13 -23.69 -3.56
C SER A 92 -7.34 -23.39 -2.08
N ASP A 93 -6.34 -22.79 -1.43
CA ASP A 93 -6.40 -22.44 -0.01
C ASP A 93 -7.51 -21.41 0.28
N LEU A 94 -7.63 -20.37 -0.56
CA LEU A 94 -8.67 -19.35 -0.47
C LEU A 94 -10.07 -19.94 -0.65
N TYR A 95 -10.23 -20.82 -1.64
CA TYR A 95 -11.50 -21.51 -1.89
C TYR A 95 -11.94 -22.32 -0.68
N GLN A 96 -11.02 -23.06 -0.08
CA GLN A 96 -11.31 -23.87 1.10
C GLN A 96 -11.61 -22.98 2.32
N ALA A 97 -10.75 -22.00 2.59
CA ALA A 97 -10.87 -21.10 3.74
C ALA A 97 -12.15 -20.27 3.75
N THR A 98 -12.66 -19.94 2.55
CA THR A 98 -13.91 -19.19 2.37
C THR A 98 -15.14 -20.07 2.21
N LYS A 99 -15.05 -21.37 2.51
CA LYS A 99 -16.15 -22.35 2.38
C LYS A 99 -16.73 -22.39 0.96
N GLY A 100 -15.86 -22.32 -0.04
CA GLY A 100 -16.19 -22.39 -1.46
C GLY A 100 -16.71 -21.09 -2.07
N ARG A 101 -16.36 -19.93 -1.49
CA ARG A 101 -16.91 -18.63 -1.90
C ARG A 101 -15.98 -17.78 -2.74
N ALA A 102 -14.66 -17.95 -2.65
CA ALA A 102 -13.71 -17.16 -3.42
C ALA A 102 -12.50 -18.01 -3.86
N TYR A 103 -11.97 -17.77 -5.05
CA TYR A 103 -10.70 -18.33 -5.54
C TYR A 103 -10.03 -17.34 -6.50
N PHE A 104 -8.76 -17.52 -6.82
CA PHE A 104 -8.10 -16.69 -7.84
C PHE A 104 -8.42 -17.24 -9.23
N ARG A 105 -9.05 -16.43 -10.10
CA ARG A 105 -9.40 -16.85 -11.46
C ARG A 105 -8.42 -16.31 -12.49
N ASP A 106 -8.11 -15.02 -12.44
CA ASP A 106 -7.26 -14.36 -13.43
C ASP A 106 -6.17 -13.52 -12.75
N VAL A 107 -4.92 -13.80 -13.12
CA VAL A 107 -3.72 -13.18 -12.54
C VAL A 107 -2.81 -12.70 -13.66
N THR A 108 -2.51 -11.41 -13.65
CA THR A 108 -1.56 -10.78 -14.55
C THR A 108 -0.23 -10.54 -13.82
N ILE A 109 0.88 -11.04 -14.39
CA ILE A 109 2.23 -10.85 -13.87
C ILE A 109 2.95 -9.82 -14.74
N LEU A 110 3.33 -8.70 -14.13
CA LEU A 110 4.09 -7.62 -14.76
C LEU A 110 5.59 -7.82 -14.57
N ILE A 111 6.29 -7.92 -15.70
CA ILE A 111 7.75 -8.02 -15.78
C ILE A 111 8.35 -6.61 -15.94
N PRO A 112 9.40 -6.24 -15.18
CA PRO A 112 10.02 -4.92 -15.25
C PRO A 112 10.80 -4.72 -16.54
N GLN A 113 10.98 -3.44 -16.91
CA GLN A 113 11.79 -3.06 -18.08
C GLN A 113 13.27 -3.41 -17.94
N THR A 114 13.75 -3.61 -16.71
CA THR A 114 15.15 -3.93 -16.43
C THR A 114 15.51 -5.37 -16.81
N TRP A 115 14.54 -6.26 -17.00
CA TRP A 115 14.76 -7.63 -17.46
C TRP A 115 14.91 -7.68 -18.98
N THR A 116 15.93 -8.38 -19.44
CA THR A 116 16.24 -8.56 -20.86
C THR A 116 15.32 -9.60 -21.52
N GLY A 117 15.25 -9.60 -22.86
CA GLY A 117 14.59 -10.63 -23.66
C GLY A 117 13.12 -10.37 -24.02
N ASP A 118 12.79 -10.37 -25.31
CA ASP A 118 11.45 -10.03 -25.83
C ASP A 118 10.45 -11.19 -25.80
N GLN A 119 10.56 -12.06 -24.80
CA GLN A 119 9.71 -13.24 -24.66
C GLN A 119 8.30 -12.92 -24.11
N TRP A 120 8.10 -11.71 -23.60
CA TRP A 120 6.82 -11.23 -23.07
C TRP A 120 6.36 -10.00 -23.84
N ASP A 121 5.11 -10.05 -24.29
CA ASP A 121 4.48 -8.94 -24.98
C ASP A 121 4.35 -7.71 -24.07
N LEU A 122 4.40 -6.52 -24.66
CA LEU A 122 4.09 -5.29 -23.95
C LEU A 122 2.65 -5.29 -23.45
N GLY A 123 2.49 -5.01 -22.17
CA GLY A 123 1.20 -4.92 -21.50
C GLY A 123 0.28 -3.84 -22.06
N PRO A 124 -1.02 -3.91 -21.78
CA PRO A 124 -1.95 -2.85 -22.15
C PRO A 124 -1.71 -1.57 -21.33
N PRO A 125 -2.10 -0.39 -21.84
CA PRO A 125 -1.89 0.92 -21.20
C PRO A 125 -2.43 1.08 -19.77
N ASN A 126 -3.51 0.36 -19.46
CA ASN A 126 -4.23 0.47 -18.19
C ASN A 126 -3.59 -0.34 -17.05
N ILE A 127 -2.68 -1.26 -17.36
CA ILE A 127 -1.98 -2.08 -16.36
C ILE A 127 -0.61 -1.45 -16.13
N THR A 128 -0.48 -0.79 -14.97
CA THR A 128 0.73 -0.04 -14.57
C THR A 128 1.14 -0.43 -13.15
N TYR A 129 2.37 -0.06 -12.75
CA TYR A 129 2.87 -0.32 -11.40
C TYR A 129 2.07 0.37 -10.28
N LYS A 130 1.20 1.33 -10.62
CA LYS A 130 0.34 2.03 -9.66
C LYS A 130 -0.81 1.17 -9.11
N ASN A 131 -1.23 0.15 -9.87
CA ASN A 131 -2.39 -0.69 -9.54
C ASN A 131 -1.95 -2.14 -9.24
N ILE A 132 -0.80 -2.31 -8.58
CA ILE A 132 -0.31 -3.63 -8.18
C ILE A 132 -0.96 -4.06 -6.87
N ASP A 133 -1.52 -5.26 -6.86
CA ASP A 133 -2.08 -5.87 -5.65
C ASP A 133 -0.98 -6.61 -4.87
N VAL A 134 -0.04 -7.25 -5.58
CA VAL A 134 1.11 -7.97 -5.00
C VAL A 134 2.43 -7.50 -5.61
N THR A 135 3.26 -6.86 -4.80
CA THR A 135 4.58 -6.34 -5.19
C THR A 135 5.68 -7.32 -4.77
N ILE A 136 6.47 -7.80 -5.73
CA ILE A 136 7.68 -8.58 -5.50
C ILE A 136 8.90 -7.66 -5.62
N THR A 137 9.63 -7.47 -4.53
CA THR A 137 10.76 -6.53 -4.44
C THR A 137 12.04 -7.22 -3.99
N GLN A 138 13.20 -6.58 -4.15
CA GLN A 138 14.42 -7.08 -3.53
C GLN A 138 14.36 -6.87 -2.01
N SER A 139 15.00 -7.75 -1.24
CA SER A 139 15.21 -7.49 0.19
C SER A 139 16.11 -6.26 0.35
N HIS A 140 15.63 -5.25 1.07
CA HIS A 140 16.39 -4.03 1.38
C HIS A 140 17.01 -4.06 2.78
N ASN A 141 16.67 -5.07 3.58
CA ASN A 141 17.22 -5.28 4.91
C ASN A 141 18.37 -6.28 4.82
N ALA A 142 19.57 -5.88 5.23
CA ALA A 142 20.59 -6.85 5.60
C ALA A 142 20.17 -7.48 6.93
N LEU A 143 19.20 -8.40 6.89
CA LEU A 143 18.78 -9.12 8.07
C LEU A 143 19.98 -9.90 8.61
N GLU A 144 20.30 -9.67 9.89
CA GLU A 144 21.31 -10.47 10.58
C GLU A 144 20.86 -11.94 10.58
N ASP A 145 21.83 -12.85 10.45
CA ASP A 145 21.66 -14.28 10.70
C ASP A 145 20.75 -15.06 9.73
N GLY A 146 20.67 -14.65 8.46
CA GLY A 146 19.98 -15.44 7.42
C GLY A 146 18.45 -15.46 7.56
N ALA A 147 17.88 -14.57 8.37
CA ALA A 147 16.44 -14.34 8.41
C ALA A 147 15.94 -13.84 7.04
N VAL A 148 14.70 -14.20 6.72
CA VAL A 148 14.03 -13.85 5.47
C VAL A 148 12.96 -12.80 5.79
N ASP A 149 12.91 -11.71 5.00
CA ASP A 149 11.84 -10.72 5.10
C ASP A 149 10.50 -11.39 4.81
N LEU A 150 9.63 -11.46 5.82
CA LEU A 150 8.30 -12.02 5.69
C LEU A 150 7.41 -11.11 4.84
N PRO A 151 6.47 -11.69 4.08
CA PRO A 151 5.39 -10.94 3.46
C PRO A 151 4.65 -10.06 4.46
N TYR A 152 4.18 -8.91 3.99
CA TYR A 152 3.33 -8.01 4.77
C TYR A 152 2.48 -7.14 3.85
N THR A 153 1.37 -6.65 4.40
CA THR A 153 0.47 -5.72 3.72
C THR A 153 0.54 -4.35 4.37
N LYS A 154 0.65 -3.29 3.55
CA LYS A 154 0.55 -1.91 4.08
C LYS A 154 -0.92 -1.53 4.23
N GLN A 155 -1.39 -1.47 5.47
CA GLN A 155 -2.73 -1.06 5.84
C GLN A 155 -2.64 0.21 6.70
N PHE A 156 -3.28 1.29 6.24
CA PHE A 156 -3.31 2.59 6.95
C PHE A 156 -4.70 2.94 7.47
N GLU A 157 -5.73 2.30 6.93
CA GLU A 157 -7.13 2.51 7.32
C GLU A 157 -7.57 1.54 8.42
N GLY A 158 -8.78 1.73 8.92
CA GLY A 158 -9.36 0.91 9.99
C GLY A 158 -9.95 -0.42 9.51
N CYS A 159 -10.66 -1.09 10.41
CA CYS A 159 -11.31 -2.36 10.15
C CYS A 159 -12.21 -2.36 8.90
N GLY A 160 -12.12 -3.41 8.08
CA GLY A 160 -12.96 -3.58 6.90
C GLY A 160 -12.54 -2.72 5.71
N LYS A 161 -11.41 -2.01 5.82
CA LYS A 161 -10.88 -1.15 4.76
C LYS A 161 -9.66 -1.79 4.08
N PRO A 162 -9.60 -1.78 2.74
CA PRO A 162 -8.53 -2.45 2.01
C PRO A 162 -7.16 -1.83 2.30
N GLY A 163 -6.13 -2.67 2.21
CA GLY A 163 -4.73 -2.26 2.19
C GLY A 163 -4.30 -1.69 0.83
N VAL A 164 -3.07 -1.19 0.76
CA VAL A 164 -2.52 -0.54 -0.45
C VAL A 164 -1.94 -1.56 -1.43
N SER A 165 -1.11 -2.48 -0.93
CA SER A 165 -0.48 -3.57 -1.68
C SER A 165 0.09 -4.58 -0.69
N ILE A 166 0.11 -5.85 -1.10
CA ILE A 166 0.89 -6.91 -0.47
C ILE A 166 2.34 -6.76 -0.94
N TYR A 167 3.31 -6.88 -0.03
CA TYR A 167 4.73 -6.84 -0.34
C TYR A 167 5.38 -8.17 0.01
N MET A 168 6.15 -8.72 -0.92
CA MET A 168 6.94 -9.93 -0.70
C MET A 168 8.34 -9.74 -1.28
N THR A 169 9.35 -10.32 -0.63
CA THR A 169 10.70 -10.30 -1.20
C THR A 169 10.90 -11.42 -2.20
N SER A 170 11.67 -11.15 -3.26
CA SER A 170 12.08 -12.14 -4.25
C SER A 170 12.80 -13.33 -3.59
N GLN A 171 13.54 -13.08 -2.50
CA GLN A 171 14.21 -14.11 -1.71
C GLN A 171 13.22 -15.03 -1.00
N PHE A 172 12.21 -14.46 -0.33
CA PHE A 172 11.16 -15.25 0.33
C PHE A 172 10.45 -16.17 -0.66
N VAL A 173 10.00 -15.61 -1.80
CA VAL A 173 9.31 -16.36 -2.84
C VAL A 173 10.20 -17.50 -3.37
N GLN A 174 11.47 -17.25 -3.63
CA GLN A 174 12.40 -18.27 -4.14
C GLN A 174 12.80 -19.34 -3.11
N GLN A 175 12.88 -18.96 -1.83
CA GLN A 175 13.30 -19.84 -0.74
C GLN A 175 12.13 -20.49 0.00
N HIS A 176 10.90 -20.40 -0.56
CA HIS A 176 9.67 -20.86 0.09
C HIS A 176 9.78 -22.28 0.67
N GLN A 177 10.41 -23.22 -0.06
CA GLN A 177 10.58 -24.61 0.39
C GLN A 177 11.42 -24.72 1.66
N LYS A 178 12.42 -23.85 1.83
CA LYS A 178 13.31 -23.84 3.01
C LYS A 178 12.58 -23.30 4.23
N VAL A 179 11.74 -22.29 4.06
CA VAL A 179 11.09 -21.59 5.17
C VAL A 179 9.67 -22.08 5.46
N GLN A 180 9.12 -22.97 4.62
CA GLN A 180 7.76 -23.50 4.75
C GLN A 180 7.50 -24.18 6.10
N HIS A 181 8.48 -24.91 6.64
CA HIS A 181 8.34 -25.56 7.94
C HIS A 181 8.29 -24.58 9.13
N LEU A 182 8.74 -23.34 8.93
CA LEU A 182 8.73 -22.28 9.92
C LEU A 182 7.48 -21.41 9.83
N TYR A 183 7.07 -21.04 8.62
CA TYR A 183 6.03 -20.02 8.42
C TYR A 183 4.76 -20.54 7.72
N GLY A 184 4.77 -21.74 7.16
CA GLY A 184 3.66 -22.22 6.33
C GLY A 184 3.94 -22.17 4.85
N ASN A 185 3.03 -22.77 4.08
CA ASN A 185 3.17 -22.73 2.64
C ASN A 185 2.83 -21.32 2.13
N TYR A 186 3.53 -20.86 1.10
CA TYR A 186 3.34 -19.54 0.50
C TYR A 186 1.92 -19.21 0.02
N GLY A 187 1.06 -20.21 -0.22
CA GLY A 187 -0.33 -20.06 -0.64
C GLY A 187 -1.17 -19.59 0.53
N GLN A 188 -1.08 -20.27 1.68
CA GLN A 188 -1.67 -19.82 2.94
C GLN A 188 -1.18 -18.43 3.34
N ILE A 189 0.11 -18.16 3.19
CA ILE A 189 0.70 -16.86 3.51
C ILE A 189 0.13 -15.78 2.57
N LEU A 190 -0.02 -16.07 1.28
CA LEU A 190 -0.67 -15.15 0.36
C LEU A 190 -2.15 -14.94 0.74
N VAL A 191 -2.89 -15.96 1.17
CA VAL A 191 -4.29 -15.80 1.60
C VAL A 191 -4.40 -14.98 2.89
N HIS A 192 -3.44 -15.13 3.80
CA HIS A 192 -3.33 -14.31 5.01
C HIS A 192 -3.14 -12.84 4.66
N GLU A 193 -2.16 -12.53 3.82
CA GLU A 193 -1.93 -11.16 3.33
C GLU A 193 -3.09 -10.65 2.47
N TRP A 194 -3.76 -11.53 1.71
CA TRP A 194 -4.97 -11.17 0.97
C TRP A 194 -6.11 -10.75 1.91
N GLY A 195 -6.21 -11.35 3.09
CA GLY A 195 -7.16 -10.94 4.13
C GLY A 195 -6.92 -9.51 4.61
N HIS A 196 -5.67 -9.15 4.89
CA HIS A 196 -5.29 -7.76 5.20
C HIS A 196 -5.57 -6.82 4.03
N TYR A 197 -5.16 -7.23 2.82
CA TYR A 197 -5.21 -6.40 1.63
C TYR A 197 -6.63 -6.15 1.13
N ARG A 198 -7.43 -7.20 0.91
CA ARG A 198 -8.74 -7.08 0.26
C ARG A 198 -9.83 -6.69 1.25
N TRP A 199 -9.83 -7.28 2.44
CA TRP A 199 -10.94 -7.16 3.38
C TRP A 199 -10.61 -6.30 4.61
N GLY A 200 -9.37 -5.82 4.75
CA GLY A 200 -8.98 -5.00 5.89
C GLY A 200 -9.05 -5.73 7.22
N LEU A 201 -8.70 -7.02 7.22
CA LEU A 201 -8.57 -7.84 8.42
C LEU A 201 -7.27 -7.52 9.15
N PHE A 202 -7.18 -7.91 10.41
CA PHE A 202 -5.98 -7.83 11.22
C PHE A 202 -5.61 -9.20 11.80
N ASP A 203 -4.41 -9.29 12.36
CA ASP A 203 -3.93 -10.49 13.02
C ASP A 203 -4.76 -10.83 14.26
N GLU A 204 -5.07 -12.11 14.39
CA GLU A 204 -5.76 -12.70 15.53
C GLU A 204 -4.77 -13.28 16.56
N TYR A 205 -3.46 -13.06 16.37
CA TYR A 205 -2.36 -13.45 17.25
C TYR A 205 -1.46 -12.25 17.59
N PRO A 206 -0.69 -12.31 18.70
CA PRO A 206 0.27 -11.27 19.06
C PRO A 206 1.51 -11.34 18.17
N ASN A 207 2.04 -10.18 17.77
CA ASN A 207 3.23 -10.13 16.91
C ASN A 207 4.28 -9.16 17.47
N GLU A 208 5.35 -9.74 18.04
CA GLU A 208 6.53 -9.03 18.57
C GLU A 208 7.17 -8.07 17.55
N ALA A 209 7.13 -8.39 16.25
CA ALA A 209 7.78 -7.59 15.22
C ALA A 209 7.04 -6.28 14.94
N THR A 210 5.71 -6.25 15.10
CA THR A 210 4.86 -5.07 14.85
C THR A 210 4.46 -4.35 16.12
N GLU A 211 4.41 -5.04 17.26
CA GLU A 211 3.94 -4.52 18.55
C GLU A 211 5.10 -4.07 19.47
N GLY A 212 6.35 -4.28 19.04
CA GLY A 212 7.56 -3.90 19.77
C GLY A 212 8.04 -4.97 20.76
N LYS A 213 9.17 -4.69 21.43
CA LYS A 213 9.88 -5.65 22.31
C LYS A 213 9.10 -6.11 23.56
N ASN A 214 7.92 -5.57 23.79
CA ASN A 214 6.98 -6.00 24.81
C ASN A 214 5.61 -6.18 24.14
N PRO A 215 5.39 -7.28 23.37
CA PRO A 215 4.02 -7.63 23.02
C PRO A 215 3.26 -7.72 24.33
N GLU A 216 2.08 -7.11 24.39
CA GLU A 216 1.16 -7.39 25.48
C GLU A 216 1.03 -8.91 25.56
N SER A 217 1.36 -9.47 26.72
CA SER A 217 1.46 -10.90 27.04
C SER A 217 0.73 -11.82 26.05
N PHE A 218 1.40 -12.84 25.50
CA PHE A 218 0.77 -13.88 24.64
C PHE A 218 -0.40 -14.63 25.31
N PHE A 219 -0.67 -14.33 26.58
CA PHE A 219 -1.77 -14.81 27.37
C PHE A 219 -2.56 -13.64 27.98
N TYR A 220 -3.88 -13.79 28.09
CA TYR A 220 -4.77 -12.87 28.80
C TYR A 220 -5.61 -13.63 29.83
N PHE A 221 -6.06 -12.95 30.88
CA PHE A 221 -6.99 -13.55 31.86
C PHE A 221 -8.43 -13.43 31.37
N SER A 222 -9.05 -14.56 31.01
CA SER A 222 -10.43 -14.61 30.55
C SER A 222 -11.39 -14.46 31.73
N THR A 223 -12.21 -13.41 31.70
CA THR A 223 -13.23 -13.18 32.74
C THR A 223 -14.37 -14.19 32.67
N LYS A 224 -14.67 -14.73 31.47
CA LYS A 224 -15.67 -15.79 31.29
C LYS A 224 -15.24 -17.12 31.90
N THR A 225 -13.98 -17.52 31.69
CA THR A 225 -13.50 -18.84 32.13
C THR A 225 -12.77 -18.80 33.47
N GLN A 226 -12.42 -17.62 33.97
CA GLN A 226 -11.58 -17.42 35.16
C GLN A 226 -10.24 -18.16 35.05
N ARG A 227 -9.67 -18.17 33.84
CA ARG A 227 -8.41 -18.82 33.49
C ARG A 227 -7.57 -17.92 32.60
N TRP A 228 -6.26 -18.07 32.67
CA TRP A 228 -5.34 -17.54 31.68
C TRP A 228 -5.47 -18.33 30.38
N ARG A 229 -5.58 -17.61 29.26
CA ARG A 229 -5.80 -18.15 27.92
C ARG A 229 -4.80 -17.56 26.94
N PRO A 230 -4.33 -18.34 25.95
CA PRO A 230 -3.52 -17.79 24.87
C PRO A 230 -4.35 -16.79 24.05
N ILE A 231 -3.70 -15.74 23.57
CA ILE A 231 -4.29 -14.85 22.57
C ILE A 231 -4.34 -15.61 21.25
N GLY A 232 -5.55 -15.70 20.69
CA GLY A 232 -5.85 -16.46 19.49
C GLY A 232 -7.33 -16.37 19.21
N CYS A 233 -7.73 -16.76 18.01
CA CYS A 233 -9.14 -16.75 17.67
C CYS A 233 -9.87 -17.97 18.23
N SER A 234 -9.35 -19.17 17.96
CA SER A 234 -10.03 -20.40 18.32
C SER A 234 -9.51 -20.97 19.63
N ASN A 235 -10.41 -21.23 20.57
CA ASN A 235 -10.07 -21.93 21.82
C ASN A 235 -9.82 -23.44 21.63
N GLN A 236 -9.94 -23.96 20.41
CA GLN A 236 -9.72 -25.39 20.11
C GLN A 236 -8.24 -25.75 19.99
N TRP A 237 -7.38 -24.77 19.76
CA TRP A 237 -5.93 -24.99 19.68
C TRP A 237 -5.41 -25.27 21.08
N GLU A 238 -4.77 -26.42 21.28
CA GLU A 238 -4.11 -26.74 22.56
C GLU A 238 -2.71 -26.11 22.57
N MET A 239 -2.68 -24.83 22.92
CA MET A 239 -1.44 -24.07 22.99
C MET A 239 -0.59 -24.52 24.18
N VAL A 240 0.72 -24.64 23.96
CA VAL A 240 1.72 -24.85 25.00
C VAL A 240 2.42 -23.54 25.29
N ALA A 241 2.49 -23.18 26.57
CA ALA A 241 3.26 -22.04 27.03
C ALA A 241 4.75 -22.39 27.08
N VAL A 242 5.54 -21.71 26.25
CA VAL A 242 6.97 -21.93 26.14
C VAL A 242 7.75 -20.62 26.14
N LYS A 243 9.01 -20.67 26.54
CA LYS A 243 9.91 -19.53 26.58
C LYS A 243 11.10 -19.81 25.67
N ARG A 244 11.42 -18.85 24.79
CA ARG A 244 12.57 -18.96 23.89
C ARG A 244 13.86 -18.84 24.71
N ILE A 245 14.81 -19.74 24.48
CA ILE A 245 16.15 -19.65 25.04
C ILE A 245 17.17 -19.39 23.93
N GLU A 246 18.07 -18.44 24.17
CA GLU A 246 19.22 -18.21 23.29
C GLU A 246 20.26 -19.30 23.57
N THR A 247 20.53 -20.12 22.56
CA THR A 247 21.63 -21.09 22.62
C THR A 247 22.77 -20.60 21.74
N SER A 248 24.01 -20.73 22.20
CA SER A 248 25.21 -20.35 21.43
C SER A 248 25.42 -21.13 20.12
N ASN A 249 24.56 -22.13 19.82
CA ASN A 249 24.63 -23.00 18.64
C ASN A 249 23.41 -22.87 17.70
N SER A 250 22.48 -21.94 17.94
CA SER A 250 21.30 -21.78 17.06
C SER A 250 21.68 -20.99 15.81
N GLY A 251 22.34 -21.63 14.86
CA GLY A 251 22.32 -21.15 13.47
C GLY A 251 20.90 -21.28 12.90
N ALA A 252 20.61 -20.53 11.83
CA ALA A 252 19.31 -20.50 11.13
C ALA A 252 18.73 -21.88 10.72
N GLU A 253 19.54 -22.95 10.77
CA GLU A 253 19.18 -24.31 10.37
C GLU A 253 18.34 -25.09 11.41
N TYR A 254 18.46 -24.80 12.72
CA TYR A 254 17.82 -25.61 13.77
C TYR A 254 16.62 -24.95 14.45
N GLY A 255 16.31 -23.70 14.09
CA GLY A 255 15.24 -22.93 14.70
C GLY A 255 15.50 -22.55 16.17
N PRO A 256 14.63 -21.72 16.75
CA PRO A 256 14.73 -21.34 18.15
C PRO A 256 14.50 -22.53 19.09
N THR A 257 15.30 -22.65 20.15
CA THR A 257 15.08 -23.63 21.21
C THR A 257 14.11 -23.06 22.25
N TYR A 258 13.19 -23.91 22.73
CA TYR A 258 12.16 -23.53 23.68
C TYR A 258 12.22 -24.39 24.94
N ILE A 259 11.94 -23.78 26.09
CA ILE A 259 11.69 -24.46 27.36
C ILE A 259 10.23 -24.25 27.79
N THR A 260 9.70 -25.15 28.61
CA THR A 260 8.37 -24.97 29.20
C THR A 260 8.36 -23.78 30.15
N CYS A 261 7.32 -22.96 30.06
CA CYS A 261 7.10 -21.85 30.97
C CYS A 261 6.77 -22.29 32.39
N GLU A 262 7.23 -21.53 33.38
CA GLU A 262 6.68 -21.59 34.73
C GLU A 262 5.25 -21.02 34.78
N GLY A 263 4.41 -21.61 35.63
CA GLY A 263 3.01 -21.21 35.81
C GLY A 263 1.99 -22.15 35.17
N ASN A 264 0.74 -21.70 35.09
CA ASN A 264 -0.39 -22.46 34.53
C ASN A 264 -1.59 -21.54 34.23
N ASP A 265 -2.65 -22.12 33.67
CA ASP A 265 -3.91 -21.46 33.33
C ASP A 265 -4.67 -20.90 34.56
N VAL A 266 -4.25 -21.20 35.79
CA VAL A 266 -4.86 -20.71 37.03
C VAL A 266 -4.10 -19.49 37.57
N SER A 267 -2.79 -19.63 37.76
CA SER A 267 -1.93 -18.62 38.39
C SER A 267 -1.34 -17.62 37.42
N GLY A 268 -1.44 -17.89 36.12
CA GLY A 268 -0.73 -17.15 35.07
C GLY A 268 0.62 -17.77 34.76
N TYR A 269 1.25 -17.24 33.72
CA TYR A 269 2.54 -17.67 33.20
C TYR A 269 3.61 -16.61 33.50
N GLU A 270 4.87 -17.04 33.59
CA GLU A 270 6.00 -16.13 33.77
C GLU A 270 6.18 -15.16 32.57
N GLU A 271 6.92 -14.07 32.79
CA GLU A 271 7.24 -13.09 31.75
C GLU A 271 8.13 -13.70 30.65
N GLY A 272 7.85 -13.33 29.39
CA GLY A 272 8.55 -13.84 28.20
C GLY A 272 8.02 -15.17 27.68
N CYS A 273 6.89 -15.66 28.20
CA CYS A 273 6.18 -16.81 27.67
C CYS A 273 5.44 -16.48 26.38
N VAL A 274 5.58 -17.37 25.40
CA VAL A 274 4.83 -17.36 24.15
C VAL A 274 3.91 -18.58 24.09
N ALA A 275 2.78 -18.43 23.42
CA ALA A 275 1.84 -19.51 23.18
C ALA A 275 2.15 -20.14 21.82
N LEU A 276 2.61 -21.39 21.79
CA LEU A 276 2.80 -22.13 20.54
C LEU A 276 1.86 -23.32 20.45
N PRO A 277 1.31 -23.63 19.28
CA PRO A 277 0.49 -24.82 19.09
C PRO A 277 1.29 -26.09 19.39
N SER A 278 0.71 -27.04 20.14
CA SER A 278 1.34 -28.33 20.43
C SER A 278 1.55 -29.14 19.15
N ALA A 279 2.72 -29.76 19.02
CA ALA A 279 3.01 -30.69 17.93
C ALA A 279 2.14 -31.97 17.95
N ARG A 280 1.41 -32.22 19.06
CA ARG A 280 0.53 -33.39 19.23
C ARG A 280 -0.88 -33.19 18.70
N HIS A 281 -1.18 -32.04 18.12
CA HIS A 281 -2.53 -31.75 17.66
C HIS A 281 -3.02 -32.70 16.56
N GLY A 282 -4.26 -33.15 16.74
CA GLY A 282 -5.05 -33.82 15.72
C GLY A 282 -5.48 -32.86 14.61
N SER A 283 -6.67 -33.09 14.03
CA SER A 283 -7.19 -32.23 12.95
C SER A 283 -7.87 -31.01 13.56
N ILE A 284 -7.16 -29.89 13.65
CA ILE A 284 -7.73 -28.66 14.22
C ILE A 284 -8.00 -27.67 13.10
N ASN A 285 -9.21 -27.10 13.11
CA ASN A 285 -9.55 -25.97 12.27
C ASN A 285 -9.17 -24.70 13.05
N GLY A 286 -8.48 -23.78 12.40
CA GLY A 286 -8.10 -22.49 12.99
C GLY A 286 -8.27 -21.38 11.99
N SER A 287 -7.91 -20.17 12.40
CA SER A 287 -7.99 -19.04 11.50
C SER A 287 -6.73 -18.89 10.65
N ILE A 288 -6.87 -18.49 9.39
CA ILE A 288 -5.75 -18.02 8.57
C ILE A 288 -5.09 -16.82 9.23
N MET A 289 -5.84 -16.01 9.96
CA MET A 289 -5.33 -14.81 10.63
C MET A 289 -4.64 -15.11 11.97
N GLU A 290 -4.44 -16.37 12.36
CA GLU A 290 -3.80 -16.79 13.62
C GLU A 290 -2.28 -17.04 13.49
N GLY A 291 -1.69 -16.75 12.32
CA GLY A 291 -0.24 -16.67 12.09
C GLY A 291 0.53 -17.99 12.07
N ASN A 292 -0.02 -19.07 12.63
CA ASN A 292 0.61 -20.38 12.72
C ASN A 292 0.37 -21.25 11.47
N LEU A 293 0.65 -20.70 10.28
CA LEU A 293 0.32 -21.33 8.99
C LEU A 293 1.17 -22.56 8.65
N LYS A 294 2.22 -22.87 9.43
CA LYS A 294 3.05 -24.08 9.27
C LYS A 294 2.31 -25.39 9.51
N PHE A 295 1.19 -25.36 10.22
CA PHE A 295 0.36 -26.54 10.44
C PHE A 295 -0.53 -26.75 9.21
N GLN A 296 -0.33 -27.88 8.52
CA GLN A 296 -0.86 -28.15 7.18
C GLN A 296 -2.40 -28.28 7.09
N ARG A 297 -3.13 -28.24 8.20
CA ARG A 297 -4.59 -28.43 8.15
C ARG A 297 -5.31 -27.11 7.96
N LEU A 298 -6.31 -27.17 7.09
CA LEU A 298 -6.98 -26.06 6.42
C LEU A 298 -7.42 -24.98 7.41
N PRO A 299 -6.68 -23.87 7.52
CA PRO A 299 -7.15 -22.75 8.30
C PRO A 299 -8.30 -22.10 7.53
N MET A 300 -9.43 -21.93 8.21
CA MET A 300 -10.59 -21.21 7.74
C MET A 300 -10.45 -19.74 8.15
N PHE A 301 -11.45 -18.91 7.89
CA PHE A 301 -11.59 -17.65 8.64
C PHE A 301 -12.46 -17.87 9.87
N CYS A 302 -12.13 -17.18 10.95
CA CYS A 302 -12.89 -17.24 12.18
C CYS A 302 -14.27 -16.61 12.02
N ASP A 303 -15.27 -17.25 12.62
CA ASP A 303 -16.67 -16.86 12.53
C ASP A 303 -17.34 -17.00 13.91
N SER A 304 -18.38 -16.20 14.13
CA SER A 304 -19.19 -16.24 15.35
C SER A 304 -20.41 -17.17 15.21
N ASP A 305 -20.39 -18.14 14.28
CA ASP A 305 -21.49 -19.10 14.05
C ASP A 305 -21.50 -20.22 15.10
N PRO A 306 -22.54 -20.31 15.96
CA PRO A 306 -22.68 -21.39 16.95
C PRO A 306 -22.75 -22.80 16.36
N ASN A 307 -23.12 -22.93 15.08
CA ASN A 307 -23.22 -24.20 14.39
C ASN A 307 -21.88 -24.67 13.81
N ASP A 308 -20.86 -23.83 13.82
CA ASP A 308 -19.48 -24.18 13.43
C ASP A 308 -18.51 -23.91 14.59
N PRO A 309 -18.48 -24.80 15.61
CA PRO A 309 -17.58 -24.65 16.74
C PRO A 309 -16.10 -24.58 16.34
N ALA A 310 -15.75 -25.10 15.16
CA ALA A 310 -14.39 -25.23 14.69
C ALA A 310 -13.79 -23.88 14.26
N THR A 311 -14.62 -22.92 13.88
CA THR A 311 -14.22 -21.54 13.57
C THR A 311 -14.67 -20.54 14.62
N MET A 312 -15.16 -21.01 15.77
CA MET A 312 -15.78 -20.16 16.79
C MET A 312 -14.85 -19.05 17.27
N HIS A 313 -15.29 -17.81 17.07
CA HIS A 313 -14.56 -16.61 17.42
C HIS A 313 -14.45 -16.36 18.93
N ASN A 314 -13.27 -15.94 19.37
CA ASN A 314 -13.03 -15.49 20.73
C ASN A 314 -12.90 -13.96 20.81
N ALA A 315 -14.03 -13.30 21.09
CA ALA A 315 -14.07 -11.84 21.25
C ALA A 315 -13.41 -11.30 22.53
N GLU A 316 -13.03 -12.15 23.51
CA GLU A 316 -12.30 -11.67 24.71
C GLU A 316 -10.78 -11.51 24.48
N ALA A 317 -10.22 -12.16 23.44
CA ALA A 317 -8.79 -12.09 23.19
C ALA A 317 -8.38 -10.67 22.79
N PRO A 318 -7.38 -10.05 23.44
CA PRO A 318 -6.88 -8.73 23.08
C PRO A 318 -5.93 -8.81 21.86
N ASN A 319 -6.39 -9.39 20.75
CA ASN A 319 -5.68 -9.35 19.48
C ASN A 319 -6.08 -8.11 18.66
N ARG A 320 -5.26 -7.76 17.67
CA ARG A 320 -5.46 -6.57 16.85
C ARG A 320 -6.80 -6.60 16.11
N GLN A 321 -7.23 -7.75 15.60
CA GLN A 321 -8.56 -7.91 15.00
C GLN A 321 -9.68 -7.47 15.95
N ASN A 322 -9.70 -7.95 17.19
CA ASN A 322 -10.72 -7.56 18.15
C ASN A 322 -10.63 -6.09 18.55
N LEU A 323 -9.41 -5.57 18.75
CA LEU A 323 -9.19 -4.18 19.14
C LEU A 323 -9.68 -3.20 18.07
N GLU A 324 -9.35 -3.46 16.80
CA GLU A 324 -9.64 -2.55 15.69
C GLU A 324 -11.04 -2.75 15.09
N CYS A 325 -11.60 -3.96 15.18
CA CYS A 325 -12.92 -4.30 14.64
C CYS A 325 -14.04 -4.37 15.69
N GLY A 326 -13.81 -3.86 16.91
CA GLY A 326 -14.83 -3.84 17.96
C GLY A 326 -15.27 -5.24 18.42
N GLY A 327 -14.33 -6.19 18.45
CA GLY A 327 -14.55 -7.57 18.89
C GLY A 327 -15.16 -8.50 17.84
N ARG A 328 -15.36 -8.04 16.60
CA ARG A 328 -15.94 -8.82 15.51
C ARG A 328 -14.94 -9.80 14.91
N SER A 329 -15.43 -11.00 14.58
CA SER A 329 -14.64 -12.02 13.88
C SER A 329 -14.23 -11.58 12.47
N THR A 330 -13.17 -12.19 11.95
CA THR A 330 -12.71 -11.96 10.58
C THR A 330 -13.82 -12.19 9.55
N TRP A 331 -14.58 -13.27 9.68
CA TRP A 331 -15.67 -13.56 8.75
C TRP A 331 -16.89 -12.65 8.90
N GLU A 332 -17.16 -12.10 10.09
CA GLU A 332 -18.16 -11.03 10.26
C GLU A 332 -17.80 -9.79 9.46
N VAL A 333 -16.52 -9.39 9.45
CA VAL A 333 -16.04 -8.25 8.66
C VAL A 333 -16.16 -8.56 7.17
N MET A 334 -15.73 -9.75 6.75
CA MET A 334 -15.84 -10.17 5.35
C MET A 334 -17.29 -10.19 4.85
N ARG A 335 -18.27 -10.63 5.67
CA ARG A 335 -19.70 -10.64 5.29
C ARG A 335 -20.27 -9.27 4.94
N GLU A 336 -19.70 -8.20 5.46
CA GLU A 336 -20.13 -6.82 5.14
C GLU A 336 -19.40 -6.23 3.94
N HIS A 337 -18.29 -6.86 3.53
CA HIS A 337 -17.51 -6.45 2.37
C HIS A 337 -18.30 -6.63 1.06
N GLU A 338 -18.05 -5.80 0.05
CA GLU A 338 -18.74 -5.84 -1.26
C GLU A 338 -18.67 -7.21 -1.97
N ASP A 339 -17.66 -8.00 -1.63
CA ASP A 339 -17.42 -9.35 -2.14
C ASP A 339 -18.50 -10.34 -1.66
N PHE A 340 -19.06 -10.16 -0.46
CA PHE A 340 -19.95 -11.14 0.19
C PHE A 340 -21.24 -10.56 0.75
N ASN A 341 -21.36 -9.24 0.83
CA ASN A 341 -22.56 -8.58 1.33
C ASN A 341 -23.81 -8.98 0.54
N ASP A 342 -24.96 -8.94 1.21
CA ASP A 342 -26.25 -9.36 0.65
C ASP A 342 -26.26 -10.80 0.09
N GLY A 343 -25.36 -11.66 0.57
CA GLY A 343 -25.26 -13.05 0.13
C GLY A 343 -24.61 -13.24 -1.24
N LYS A 344 -23.89 -12.22 -1.74
CA LYS A 344 -23.07 -12.35 -2.95
C LYS A 344 -22.05 -13.47 -2.83
N ASN A 345 -21.66 -14.01 -3.98
CA ASN A 345 -20.72 -15.12 -4.11
C ASN A 345 -21.05 -16.25 -3.11
N PRO A 346 -22.26 -16.84 -3.19
CA PRO A 346 -22.63 -17.97 -2.33
C PRO A 346 -21.71 -19.17 -2.60
N PRO A 347 -21.59 -20.13 -1.67
CA PRO A 347 -20.75 -21.30 -1.87
C PRO A 347 -21.10 -22.03 -3.16
N ARG A 348 -20.11 -22.29 -4.02
CA ARG A 348 -20.29 -23.04 -5.27
C ARG A 348 -19.26 -24.15 -5.36
N ILE A 349 -19.65 -25.31 -5.90
CA ILE A 349 -18.71 -26.38 -6.24
C ILE A 349 -18.01 -25.98 -7.54
N ILE A 350 -16.70 -25.75 -7.47
CA ILE A 350 -15.87 -25.37 -8.61
C ILE A 350 -14.85 -26.49 -8.85
N THR A 351 -14.80 -26.99 -10.07
CA THR A 351 -13.96 -28.15 -10.43
C THR A 351 -12.54 -27.77 -10.82
N ASN A 352 -12.31 -26.53 -11.24
CA ASN A 352 -11.00 -26.02 -11.61
C ASN A 352 -10.72 -24.72 -10.85
N LEU A 353 -9.75 -24.78 -9.93
CA LEU A 353 -9.30 -23.65 -9.11
C LEU A 353 -7.97 -23.07 -9.63
N THR A 354 -7.41 -23.62 -10.71
CA THR A 354 -6.18 -23.13 -11.33
C THR A 354 -6.46 -21.79 -12.01
N PRO A 355 -5.79 -20.69 -11.61
CA PRO A 355 -5.95 -19.39 -12.26
C PRO A 355 -5.41 -19.40 -13.70
N SER A 356 -5.96 -18.55 -14.56
CA SER A 356 -5.30 -18.14 -15.80
C SER A 356 -4.18 -17.14 -15.48
N PHE A 357 -3.07 -17.27 -16.19
CA PHE A 357 -1.93 -16.37 -16.05
C PHE A 357 -1.65 -15.62 -17.34
N ASN A 358 -1.58 -14.30 -17.25
CA ASN A 358 -1.08 -13.45 -18.32
C ASN A 358 0.26 -12.84 -17.89
N VAL A 359 1.35 -13.15 -18.60
CA VAL A 359 2.68 -12.60 -18.28
C VAL A 359 3.02 -11.56 -19.33
N ILE A 360 3.12 -10.30 -18.90
CA ILE A 360 3.32 -9.16 -19.79
C ILE A 360 4.46 -8.29 -19.28
N ARG A 361 5.17 -7.68 -20.21
CA ARG A 361 6.16 -6.66 -19.91
C ARG A 361 5.44 -5.36 -19.58
N ALA A 362 5.82 -4.71 -18.49
CA ALA A 362 5.28 -3.39 -18.17
C ALA A 362 5.54 -2.41 -19.32
N ARG A 363 4.79 -1.32 -19.40
CA ARG A 363 5.17 -0.21 -20.31
C ARG A 363 6.15 0.71 -19.59
N PRO A 364 7.14 1.29 -20.29
CA PRO A 364 7.94 2.35 -19.72
C PRO A 364 6.99 3.50 -19.31
N PRO A 365 7.13 4.06 -18.10
CA PRO A 365 6.35 5.24 -17.72
C PRO A 365 6.56 6.36 -18.74
N ARG A 366 5.54 7.17 -18.98
CA ARG A 366 5.59 8.28 -19.95
C ARG A 366 5.20 9.56 -19.23
N VAL A 367 6.07 10.56 -19.25
CA VAL A 367 5.81 11.86 -18.60
C VAL A 367 6.18 13.03 -19.50
N ILE A 368 5.28 13.99 -19.66
CA ILE A 368 5.58 15.26 -20.32
C ILE A 368 5.51 16.38 -19.29
N PHE A 369 6.59 17.15 -19.23
CA PHE A 369 6.64 18.36 -18.44
C PHE A 369 6.23 19.54 -19.30
N VAL A 370 5.23 20.29 -18.84
CA VAL A 370 4.68 21.47 -19.52
C VAL A 370 4.93 22.67 -18.62
N ILE A 371 5.85 23.54 -19.01
CA ILE A 371 6.38 24.56 -18.10
C ILE A 371 6.12 25.95 -18.65
N ASP A 372 5.55 26.79 -17.79
CA ASP A 372 5.35 28.20 -18.04
C ASP A 372 6.70 28.88 -18.27
N ASN A 373 6.82 29.60 -19.38
CA ASN A 373 8.02 30.31 -19.81
C ASN A 373 7.75 31.82 -19.94
N SER A 374 6.66 32.32 -19.36
CA SER A 374 6.29 33.73 -19.34
C SER A 374 7.26 34.59 -18.51
N ASN A 375 7.12 35.91 -18.62
CA ASN A 375 7.94 36.87 -17.90
C ASN A 375 7.79 36.75 -16.37
N GLU A 376 6.66 36.25 -15.88
CA GLU A 376 6.35 35.96 -14.49
C GLU A 376 7.31 34.94 -13.88
N MET A 377 7.87 34.05 -14.71
CA MET A 377 8.86 33.05 -14.30
C MET A 377 10.27 33.63 -14.09
N ARG A 378 10.48 34.90 -14.43
CA ARG A 378 11.71 35.65 -14.12
C ARG A 378 11.69 36.27 -12.73
N ILE A 379 10.50 36.49 -12.17
CA ILE A 379 10.35 37.06 -10.84
C ILE A 379 10.92 36.08 -9.82
N ASP A 380 11.70 36.59 -8.86
CA ASP A 380 12.31 35.81 -7.77
C ASP A 380 13.04 34.53 -8.19
N ASP A 381 13.63 34.54 -9.39
CA ASP A 381 14.38 33.42 -9.96
C ASP A 381 13.57 32.11 -10.03
N ARG A 382 12.25 32.20 -10.23
CA ARG A 382 11.32 31.05 -10.27
C ARG A 382 11.74 29.98 -11.27
N MET A 383 12.08 30.38 -12.51
CA MET A 383 12.51 29.42 -13.53
C MET A 383 13.76 28.64 -13.11
N SER A 384 14.73 29.29 -12.47
CA SER A 384 15.95 28.65 -11.97
C SER A 384 15.64 27.65 -10.84
N LYS A 385 14.71 27.98 -9.94
CA LYS A 385 14.21 27.07 -8.90
C LYS A 385 13.50 25.86 -9.52
N VAL A 386 12.61 26.07 -10.49
CA VAL A 386 11.93 25.00 -11.23
C VAL A 386 12.93 24.13 -11.98
N THR A 387 13.94 24.72 -12.62
CA THR A 387 15.02 24.00 -13.30
C THR A 387 15.82 23.13 -12.32
N THR A 388 16.18 23.68 -11.17
CA THR A 388 16.92 22.95 -10.12
C THR A 388 16.10 21.77 -9.60
N ALA A 389 14.82 22.01 -9.33
CA ALA A 389 13.87 21.01 -8.89
C ALA A 389 13.69 19.88 -9.92
N PHE A 390 13.49 20.25 -11.18
CA PHE A 390 13.37 19.31 -12.30
C PHE A 390 14.61 18.43 -12.42
N ASN A 391 15.81 19.03 -12.39
CA ASN A 391 17.06 18.26 -12.49
C ASN A 391 17.24 17.30 -11.32
N CYS A 392 16.86 17.71 -10.10
CA CYS A 392 16.86 16.83 -8.93
C CYS A 392 15.90 15.66 -9.11
N PHE A 393 14.69 15.94 -9.61
CA PHE A 393 13.65 14.97 -9.85
C PHE A 393 14.05 13.90 -10.88
N ILE A 394 14.53 14.32 -12.05
CA ILE A 394 15.00 13.41 -13.10
C ILE A 394 16.16 12.53 -12.61
N LYS A 395 17.07 13.06 -11.80
CA LYS A 395 18.21 12.27 -11.31
C LYS A 395 17.82 11.27 -10.21
N SER A 396 16.93 11.69 -9.31
CA SER A 396 16.79 11.04 -8.01
C SER A 396 15.49 10.25 -7.85
N MET A 397 14.43 10.63 -8.56
CA MET A 397 13.07 10.13 -8.30
C MET A 397 12.44 9.43 -9.49
N ILE A 398 12.70 9.89 -10.71
CA ILE A 398 12.09 9.24 -11.87
C ILE A 398 12.61 7.81 -12.03
N PRO A 399 11.73 6.82 -12.29
CA PRO A 399 12.17 5.47 -12.60
C PRO A 399 13.05 5.45 -13.84
N ASP A 400 14.07 4.58 -13.83
CA ASP A 400 14.92 4.36 -14.99
C ASP A 400 14.08 3.86 -16.19
N ARG A 401 14.51 4.14 -17.42
CA ARG A 401 13.78 3.81 -18.67
C ARG A 401 12.45 4.56 -18.87
N THR A 402 12.14 5.57 -18.04
CA THR A 402 10.97 6.44 -18.25
C THR A 402 11.12 7.26 -19.53
N LEU A 403 10.10 7.31 -20.37
CA LEU A 403 10.05 8.19 -21.53
C LEU A 403 9.59 9.59 -21.09
N ALA A 404 10.49 10.57 -21.11
CA ALA A 404 10.20 11.95 -20.75
C ALA A 404 10.22 12.90 -21.94
N GLY A 405 9.42 13.95 -21.90
CA GLY A 405 9.48 15.05 -22.88
C GLY A 405 9.26 16.42 -22.20
N LEU A 406 9.65 17.49 -22.90
CA LEU A 406 9.60 18.85 -22.37
C LEU A 406 8.92 19.79 -23.36
N VAL A 407 7.86 20.44 -22.87
CA VAL A 407 7.13 21.51 -23.54
C VAL A 407 7.24 22.76 -22.68
N VAL A 408 7.50 23.89 -23.32
CA VAL A 408 7.44 25.20 -22.68
C VAL A 408 6.35 26.04 -23.33
N PHE A 409 5.70 26.92 -22.58
CA PHE A 409 4.64 27.76 -23.12
C PHE A 409 4.72 29.20 -22.63
N ASP A 410 4.39 30.13 -23.52
CA ASP A 410 4.04 31.50 -23.19
C ASP A 410 2.66 31.80 -23.80
N ARG A 411 2.54 32.74 -24.75
CA ARG A 411 1.33 32.89 -25.56
C ARG A 411 1.05 31.65 -26.43
N GLN A 412 2.08 30.90 -26.77
CA GLN A 412 1.99 29.63 -27.51
C GLN A 412 2.88 28.56 -26.88
N ALA A 413 2.68 27.30 -27.25
CA ALA A 413 3.47 26.18 -26.76
C ALA A 413 4.54 25.73 -27.76
N TYR A 414 5.71 25.36 -27.23
CA TYR A 414 6.88 24.92 -27.98
C TYR A 414 7.41 23.61 -27.40
N VAL A 415 7.55 22.59 -28.24
CA VAL A 415 8.18 21.32 -27.85
C VAL A 415 9.70 21.52 -27.92
N LEU A 416 10.37 21.50 -26.77
CA LEU A 416 11.83 21.58 -26.71
C LEU A 416 12.46 20.21 -26.89
N HIS A 417 11.87 19.20 -26.23
CA HIS A 417 12.34 17.81 -26.31
C HIS A 417 11.14 16.89 -26.53
N GLY A 418 11.25 16.06 -27.57
CA GLY A 418 10.31 14.95 -27.77
C GLY A 418 10.48 13.87 -26.70
N LEU A 419 9.66 12.82 -26.76
CA LEU A 419 9.80 11.69 -25.86
C LEU A 419 11.15 11.01 -26.04
N GLN A 420 11.96 11.02 -24.99
CA GLN A 420 13.27 10.39 -24.91
C GLN A 420 13.33 9.54 -23.66
N GLU A 421 13.95 8.38 -23.78
CA GLU A 421 14.15 7.45 -22.68
C GLU A 421 15.22 7.97 -21.73
N ILE A 422 14.88 8.04 -20.45
CA ILE A 422 15.79 8.38 -19.38
C ILE A 422 16.66 7.16 -19.07
N ASP A 423 17.97 7.36 -19.22
CA ASP A 423 19.00 6.43 -18.75
C ASP A 423 19.70 7.07 -17.56
N ARG A 424 19.54 6.48 -16.36
CA ARG A 424 20.11 7.00 -15.12
C ARG A 424 21.65 7.02 -15.13
N ALA A 425 22.30 6.20 -15.95
CA ALA A 425 23.75 6.29 -16.12
C ALA A 425 24.19 7.60 -16.79
N ASP A 426 23.26 8.29 -17.50
CA ASP A 426 23.41 9.51 -18.31
C ASP A 426 24.86 9.93 -18.57
N PRO A 427 25.64 9.11 -19.31
CA PRO A 427 27.08 9.33 -19.46
C PRO A 427 27.42 10.63 -20.20
N GLU A 428 26.44 11.26 -20.84
CA GLU A 428 26.59 12.46 -21.67
C GLU A 428 25.99 13.73 -21.02
N GLY A 429 25.35 13.64 -19.85
CA GLY A 429 24.65 14.76 -19.22
C GLY A 429 23.52 15.33 -20.10
N LYS A 430 22.85 14.47 -20.87
CA LYS A 430 21.81 14.86 -21.83
C LYS A 430 20.68 15.60 -21.11
N PHE A 431 20.27 15.11 -19.96
CA PHE A 431 19.12 15.65 -19.24
C PHE A 431 19.45 16.94 -18.47
N GLU A 432 20.68 17.12 -18.00
CA GLU A 432 21.12 18.38 -17.37
C GLU A 432 21.03 19.58 -18.32
N ASN A 433 21.14 19.32 -19.62
CA ASN A 433 21.09 20.34 -20.66
C ASN A 433 19.68 20.63 -21.18
N TRP A 434 18.65 19.84 -20.81
CA TRP A 434 17.29 20.03 -21.29
C TRP A 434 16.69 21.38 -20.92
N PHE A 435 17.06 21.89 -19.75
CA PHE A 435 16.48 23.09 -19.14
C PHE A 435 17.26 24.38 -19.41
N LYS A 436 18.07 24.41 -20.47
CA LYS A 436 18.67 25.67 -20.98
C LYS A 436 17.62 26.50 -21.73
N VAL A 437 16.57 26.90 -21.03
CA VAL A 437 15.44 27.67 -21.58
C VAL A 437 15.67 29.15 -21.33
N ASN A 438 15.62 29.95 -22.39
CA ASN A 438 15.58 31.41 -22.26
C ASN A 438 14.15 31.84 -21.95
N VAL A 439 13.93 32.38 -20.75
CA VAL A 439 12.60 32.83 -20.32
C VAL A 439 12.08 33.94 -21.23
N SER A 440 10.84 33.79 -21.68
CA SER A 440 10.19 34.73 -22.58
C SER A 440 10.00 36.10 -21.90
N ARG A 441 9.87 37.13 -22.72
CA ARG A 441 9.46 38.48 -22.26
C ARG A 441 7.95 38.70 -22.36
N GLU A 442 7.22 37.68 -22.81
CA GLU A 442 5.76 37.69 -22.91
C GLU A 442 5.13 37.70 -21.53
N THR A 443 4.19 38.60 -21.31
CA THR A 443 3.44 38.75 -20.03
C THR A 443 2.15 37.94 -20.00
N HIS A 444 1.84 37.23 -21.09
CA HIS A 444 0.66 36.39 -21.21
C HIS A 444 1.12 34.95 -21.38
N SER A 445 0.54 34.05 -20.59
CA SER A 445 0.73 32.61 -20.70
C SER A 445 -0.59 31.92 -21.10
N SER A 446 -0.50 30.85 -21.87
CA SER A 446 -1.63 30.03 -22.30
C SER A 446 -1.40 28.59 -21.86
N VAL A 447 -1.87 28.28 -20.65
CA VAL A 447 -1.80 26.93 -20.07
C VAL A 447 -2.45 25.90 -20.99
N GLU A 448 -3.60 26.24 -21.58
CA GLU A 448 -4.33 25.40 -22.54
C GLU A 448 -3.43 24.98 -23.72
N SER A 449 -2.70 25.93 -24.31
CA SER A 449 -1.81 25.63 -25.44
C SER A 449 -0.69 24.66 -25.03
N GLY A 450 -0.14 24.83 -23.82
CA GLY A 450 0.88 23.95 -23.26
C GLY A 450 0.36 22.54 -23.04
N VAL A 451 -0.82 22.40 -22.43
CA VAL A 451 -1.46 21.11 -22.16
C VAL A 451 -1.78 20.38 -23.48
N ILE A 452 -2.38 21.06 -24.46
CA ILE A 452 -2.67 20.48 -25.79
C ILE A 452 -1.39 19.99 -26.47
N ALA A 453 -0.31 20.78 -26.44
CA ALA A 453 0.97 20.37 -27.00
C ALA A 453 1.57 19.14 -26.28
N GLY A 454 1.50 19.12 -24.94
CA GLY A 454 1.96 17.99 -24.14
C GLY A 454 1.19 16.70 -24.42
N MET A 455 -0.13 16.77 -24.51
CA MET A 455 -0.98 15.62 -24.86
C MET A 455 -0.75 15.12 -26.28
N LYS A 456 -0.59 16.05 -27.23
CA LYS A 456 -0.24 15.69 -28.62
C LYS A 456 1.10 14.99 -28.67
N LEU A 457 2.06 15.38 -27.82
CA LEU A 457 3.38 14.74 -27.71
C LEU A 457 3.27 13.32 -27.11
N LEU A 458 2.44 13.10 -26.09
CA LEU A 458 2.11 11.76 -25.58
C LEU A 458 1.40 10.89 -26.62
N SER A 459 0.56 11.47 -27.47
CA SER A 459 -0.22 10.71 -28.45
C SER A 459 0.54 10.44 -29.75
N GLN A 460 1.83 10.82 -29.84
CA GLN A 460 2.63 10.54 -31.03
C GLN A 460 2.82 9.03 -31.22
N GLN A 461 2.90 8.60 -32.48
CA GLN A 461 3.09 7.20 -32.90
C GLN A 461 1.89 6.25 -32.69
N ASN A 462 0.65 6.76 -32.58
CA ASN A 462 -0.56 5.97 -32.27
C ASN A 462 -0.46 5.17 -30.96
N ASP A 463 0.46 5.56 -30.09
CA ASP A 463 0.64 4.87 -28.81
C ASP A 463 -0.29 5.47 -27.76
N ASN A 464 -1.48 4.88 -27.63
CA ASN A 464 -2.49 5.22 -26.61
C ASN A 464 -2.12 4.67 -25.22
N GLY A 465 -0.82 4.67 -24.90
CA GLY A 465 -0.18 4.05 -23.73
C GLY A 465 -0.49 4.65 -22.36
N GLY A 466 -1.47 5.56 -22.26
CA GLY A 466 -1.61 6.43 -21.10
C GLY A 466 -0.39 7.34 -20.94
N GLY A 467 -0.26 7.97 -19.77
CA GLY A 467 0.89 8.81 -19.45
C GLY A 467 0.52 9.95 -18.53
N LYS A 468 1.52 10.73 -18.13
CA LYS A 468 1.35 11.85 -17.22
C LYS A 468 1.78 13.16 -17.87
N VAL A 469 0.97 14.20 -17.72
CA VAL A 469 1.33 15.57 -18.07
C VAL A 469 1.47 16.34 -16.76
N VAL A 470 2.67 16.83 -16.47
CA VAL A 470 2.93 17.66 -15.29
C VAL A 470 3.06 19.11 -15.76
N VAL A 471 2.08 19.93 -15.40
CA VAL A 471 2.01 21.35 -15.76
C VAL A 471 2.57 22.18 -14.61
N ILE A 472 3.53 23.06 -14.88
CA ILE A 472 4.08 24.00 -13.90
C ILE A 472 3.79 25.40 -14.39
N THR A 473 3.02 26.18 -13.63
CA THR A 473 2.58 27.52 -14.05
C THR A 473 2.51 28.54 -12.92
N THR A 474 2.60 29.82 -13.27
CA THR A 474 2.33 30.95 -12.36
C THR A 474 0.92 31.52 -12.54
N ASP A 475 0.21 31.09 -13.58
CA ASP A 475 -1.16 31.52 -13.84
C ASP A 475 -2.14 30.75 -12.93
N LYS A 476 -2.98 31.48 -12.20
CA LYS A 476 -4.07 30.91 -11.38
C LYS A 476 -5.25 30.40 -12.22
N GLY A 477 -5.14 30.46 -13.54
CA GLY A 477 -6.19 30.05 -14.47
C GLY A 477 -7.22 31.16 -14.65
N GLY A 478 -6.96 32.04 -15.60
CA GLY A 478 -8.02 32.87 -16.18
C GLY A 478 -9.07 32.00 -16.86
N ASN A 479 -10.25 31.89 -16.25
CA ASN A 479 -11.48 31.23 -16.71
C ASN A 479 -11.46 29.68 -16.75
N SER A 480 -12.16 29.10 -15.79
CA SER A 480 -12.56 27.69 -15.66
C SER A 480 -13.38 27.11 -16.84
N SER A 481 -13.59 27.85 -17.93
CA SER A 481 -14.40 27.41 -19.08
C SER A 481 -13.58 26.79 -20.22
N SER A 482 -12.27 27.02 -20.30
CA SER A 482 -11.40 26.45 -21.34
C SER A 482 -10.77 25.09 -20.98
N MET A 483 -10.62 24.77 -19.68
CA MET A 483 -10.18 23.43 -19.25
C MET A 483 -11.27 22.35 -19.42
N GLY A 484 -12.55 22.70 -19.30
CA GLY A 484 -13.67 21.76 -19.40
C GLY A 484 -13.87 21.13 -20.79
N VAL A 485 -13.32 21.72 -21.86
CA VAL A 485 -13.36 21.14 -23.22
C VAL A 485 -12.26 20.10 -23.43
N ALA A 486 -11.14 20.23 -22.70
CA ALA A 486 -10.06 19.25 -22.73
C ALA A 486 -10.41 17.99 -21.90
N GLU A 487 -11.02 18.15 -20.73
CA GLU A 487 -11.32 17.02 -19.82
C GLU A 487 -12.03 15.83 -20.51
N GLY A 488 -13.08 16.09 -21.30
CA GLY A 488 -13.92 15.01 -21.87
C GLY A 488 -13.26 14.11 -22.91
N GLN A 489 -12.30 14.61 -23.70
CA GLN A 489 -11.60 13.81 -24.72
C GLN A 489 -10.41 13.02 -24.15
N TYR A 490 -9.74 13.55 -23.13
CA TYR A 490 -8.42 13.06 -22.73
C TYR A 490 -8.45 12.09 -21.54
N THR A 491 -9.49 12.13 -20.68
CA THR A 491 -9.71 11.09 -19.66
C THR A 491 -9.93 9.70 -20.28
N GLN A 492 -10.46 9.64 -21.52
CA GLN A 492 -10.69 8.38 -22.24
C GLN A 492 -9.40 7.68 -22.69
N GLN A 493 -8.25 8.36 -22.68
CA GLN A 493 -6.95 7.82 -23.10
C GLN A 493 -6.04 7.41 -21.95
N GLY A 494 -6.51 7.49 -20.69
CA GLY A 494 -5.70 7.13 -19.52
C GLY A 494 -4.55 8.09 -19.23
N ILE A 495 -4.66 9.35 -19.69
CA ILE A 495 -3.70 10.41 -19.41
C ILE A 495 -4.09 11.13 -18.12
N VAL A 496 -3.12 11.30 -17.21
CA VAL A 496 -3.28 12.06 -15.96
C VAL A 496 -2.62 13.41 -16.10
N ILE A 497 -3.31 14.48 -15.71
CA ILE A 497 -2.77 15.85 -15.76
C ILE A 497 -2.66 16.37 -14.33
N ASP A 498 -1.44 16.59 -13.88
CA ASP A 498 -1.16 17.22 -12.59
C ASP A 498 -0.76 18.68 -12.85
N VAL A 499 -1.41 19.61 -12.18
CA VAL A 499 -1.08 21.05 -12.26
C VAL A 499 -0.40 21.49 -10.98
N LEU A 500 0.75 22.15 -11.12
CA LEU A 500 1.60 22.70 -10.07
C LEU A 500 1.62 24.23 -10.25
N ILE A 501 0.89 24.94 -9.37
CA ILE A 501 0.77 26.41 -9.43
C ILE A 501 1.76 27.05 -8.45
N TYR A 502 2.65 27.89 -8.97
CA TYR A 502 3.62 28.64 -8.17
C TYR A 502 2.99 29.95 -7.65
N ASN A 503 2.62 30.00 -6.37
CA ASN A 503 2.00 31.17 -5.71
C ASN A 503 2.90 31.78 -4.63
N ASP A 504 2.91 33.12 -4.49
CA ASP A 504 3.67 33.85 -3.45
C ASP A 504 2.98 33.91 -2.07
N ALA A 505 1.78 33.33 -1.93
CA ALA A 505 1.03 33.37 -0.68
C ALA A 505 1.35 32.11 0.16
N GLU A 506 2.08 32.33 1.26
CA GLU A 506 2.25 31.44 2.43
C GLU A 506 2.38 29.92 2.20
N ALA A 507 3.61 29.42 2.37
CA ALA A 507 3.98 28.07 2.81
C ALA A 507 3.53 26.82 2.01
N ASP A 508 2.61 26.91 1.06
CA ASP A 508 2.17 25.79 0.23
C ASP A 508 2.52 26.06 -1.25
N ILE A 509 3.60 25.43 -1.71
CA ILE A 509 4.21 25.69 -3.03
C ILE A 509 3.40 25.08 -4.19
N PHE A 510 2.39 24.24 -3.92
CA PHE A 510 1.64 23.55 -4.97
C PHE A 510 0.17 23.31 -4.57
N ASP A 511 -0.76 24.07 -5.14
CA ASP A 511 -2.16 23.61 -5.25
C ASP A 511 -2.20 22.53 -6.34
N ILE A 512 -2.27 21.25 -5.96
CA ILE A 512 -2.49 20.15 -6.91
C ILE A 512 -3.97 20.15 -7.27
N VAL A 513 -4.30 20.71 -8.43
CA VAL A 513 -5.61 20.55 -9.04
C VAL A 513 -5.53 19.32 -9.95
N ASP A 514 -6.13 18.22 -9.52
CA ASP A 514 -6.42 17.12 -10.43
C ASP A 514 -7.59 17.54 -11.33
N ALA A 515 -7.25 18.00 -12.54
CA ALA A 515 -8.23 18.36 -13.56
C ALA A 515 -9.01 17.14 -14.08
N THR A 516 -8.74 15.91 -13.61
CA THR A 516 -9.54 14.72 -13.93
C THR A 516 -10.62 14.40 -12.89
N GLY A 517 -10.76 15.24 -11.86
CA GLY A 517 -11.85 15.16 -10.88
C GLY A 517 -11.64 14.17 -9.73
N ARG A 518 -10.40 13.78 -9.40
CA ARG A 518 -10.11 13.04 -8.14
C ARG A 518 -9.57 13.99 -7.08
N ALA A 519 -9.83 13.68 -5.81
CA ALA A 519 -9.34 14.50 -4.71
C ALA A 519 -7.80 14.46 -4.66
N PRO A 520 -7.13 15.59 -4.37
CA PRO A 520 -5.70 15.58 -4.08
C PRO A 520 -5.43 14.70 -2.84
N PRO A 521 -4.29 13.99 -2.78
CA PRO A 521 -3.98 13.08 -1.68
C PRO A 521 -3.76 13.77 -0.32
N PHE A 522 -3.82 15.11 -0.26
CA PHE A 522 -3.75 15.87 0.98
C PHE A 522 -4.81 16.98 1.02
N PRO A 523 -5.58 17.11 2.10
CA PRO A 523 -6.38 18.31 2.34
C PRO A 523 -5.46 19.48 2.75
N PRO A 524 -5.68 20.70 2.25
CA PRO A 524 -4.96 21.87 2.72
C PRO A 524 -5.34 22.14 4.19
N GLY A 525 -4.35 22.13 5.09
CA GLY A 525 -4.50 22.69 6.44
C GLY A 525 -4.41 21.74 7.66
N SER A 526 -3.88 20.52 7.57
CA SER A 526 -3.57 19.75 8.80
C SER A 526 -2.16 20.05 9.30
N GLY A 527 -2.05 20.96 10.28
CA GLY A 527 -0.80 21.27 10.96
C GLY A 527 -0.20 20.05 11.66
N TYR A 528 0.75 19.39 11.01
CA TYR A 528 1.71 18.49 11.64
C TYR A 528 3.09 19.14 11.57
N ALA A 529 3.67 19.39 12.75
CA ALA A 529 5.01 19.93 12.91
C ALA A 529 6.08 18.99 12.30
N PRO A 530 7.15 19.53 11.72
CA PRO A 530 8.13 18.76 10.95
C PRO A 530 9.01 17.87 11.83
N ALA A 531 9.15 16.60 11.42
CA ALA A 531 10.19 15.72 11.92
C ALA A 531 11.59 16.24 11.52
N LYS A 532 12.53 16.05 12.44
CA LYS A 532 13.87 16.64 12.49
C LYS A 532 14.78 16.25 11.30
N TYR A 533 15.45 17.27 10.78
CA TYR A 533 16.70 17.33 9.98
C TYR A 533 17.55 16.06 9.82
N VAL A 534 17.81 15.69 8.56
CA VAL A 534 19.07 15.12 8.03
C VAL A 534 19.37 15.80 6.67
N PRO A 535 20.60 16.21 6.35
CA PRO A 535 20.87 17.17 5.27
C PRO A 535 21.18 16.54 3.90
N VAL A 536 20.72 17.22 2.84
CA VAL A 536 21.40 17.62 1.58
C VAL A 536 20.38 17.61 0.42
N CYS A 537 20.27 18.77 -0.24
CA CYS A 537 19.31 19.18 -1.29
C CYS A 537 17.91 19.56 -0.77
N HIS A 538 17.53 20.83 -0.98
CA HIS A 538 16.35 21.50 -0.43
C HIS A 538 15.02 20.72 -0.61
N THR A 539 14.26 20.65 0.49
CA THR A 539 13.33 19.58 0.89
C THR A 539 11.83 19.80 0.57
N GLN A 540 11.45 20.62 -0.41
CA GLN A 540 10.01 20.93 -0.62
C GLN A 540 9.35 20.34 -1.88
N LEU A 541 10.10 19.68 -2.77
CA LEU A 541 9.51 18.90 -3.88
C LEU A 541 9.28 17.42 -3.54
N GLN A 542 9.86 16.92 -2.45
CA GLN A 542 9.80 15.50 -2.09
C GLN A 542 8.38 15.02 -1.77
N SER A 543 7.51 15.85 -1.20
CA SER A 543 6.17 15.46 -0.79
C SER A 543 5.16 15.34 -1.95
N CYS A 544 5.38 16.02 -3.08
CA CYS A 544 4.39 16.09 -4.17
C CYS A 544 4.48 14.95 -5.19
N ILE A 545 5.60 14.20 -5.25
CA ILE A 545 5.87 13.28 -6.37
C ILE A 545 6.06 11.81 -5.93
N PHE A 546 5.61 11.46 -4.73
CA PHE A 546 5.66 10.09 -4.21
C PHE A 546 4.69 9.09 -4.89
N ASN A 547 4.04 9.46 -6.00
CA ASN A 547 3.06 8.64 -6.73
C ASN A 547 3.46 8.39 -8.21
N LEU A 548 4.76 8.33 -8.50
CA LEU A 548 5.28 7.82 -9.78
C LEU A 548 5.39 6.30 -9.78
#